data_AF-A0A8T9MVJ7-F1
#
_entry.id   AF-A0A8T9MVJ7-F1
#
_cell.length_a   1.000
_cell.length_b   1.000
_cell.length_c   1.000
_cell.angle_alpha   90.00
_cell.angle_beta   90.00
_cell.angle_gamma   90.00
#
_symmetry.space_group_name_H-M   'P 1'
#
loop_
_entity.id
_entity.type
_entity.pdbx_description
1 polymer ?
#
loop_
_entity_poly.entity_id
_entity_poly.type
_entity_poly.pdbx_seq_one_letter_code
_entity_poly.pdbx_strand_id
1 'polypeptide(L)' 'MDKNLLDLLDRACRWAVQDPDAETRAELAALIGHAEGGDAQARHTLAARFDGRLQFGTAGLRGRLQAGRRA' A
#
# COMPACT_ATOMS: atom_id res chain seq x y z
N MET A 1 -16.56 -13.39 0.80
CA MET A 1 -15.64 -12.24 0.83
C MET A 1 -14.56 -12.53 1.86
N ASP A 2 -13.31 -12.52 1.43
CA ASP A 2 -12.15 -12.78 2.27
C ASP A 2 -12.08 -11.71 3.37
N LYS A 3 -12.51 -12.04 4.59
CA LYS A 3 -12.54 -11.09 5.74
C LYS A 3 -11.20 -10.39 5.97
N ASN A 4 -10.09 -11.03 5.60
CA ASN A 4 -8.74 -10.45 5.67
C ASN A 4 -8.53 -9.29 4.70
N LEU A 5 -9.16 -9.29 3.52
CA LEU A 5 -8.96 -8.21 2.54
C LEU A 5 -9.63 -6.92 2.98
N LEU A 6 -10.87 -6.99 3.48
CA LEU A 6 -11.58 -5.80 3.97
C LEU A 6 -10.86 -5.16 5.16
N ASP A 7 -10.37 -5.98 6.09
CA ASP A 7 -9.59 -5.53 7.24
C ASP A 7 -8.23 -4.93 6.84
N LEU A 8 -7.60 -5.48 5.79
CA LEU A 8 -6.37 -4.94 5.20
C LEU A 8 -6.61 -3.58 4.53
N LEU A 9 -7.69 -3.43 3.77
CA LEU A 9 -8.05 -2.18 3.10
C LEU A 9 -8.41 -1.08 4.11
N ASP A 10 -9.14 -1.40 5.17
CA ASP A 10 -9.47 -0.46 6.26
C ASP A 10 -8.19 0.05 6.94
N ARG A 11 -7.27 -0.87 7.30
CA ARG A 11 -5.98 -0.51 7.89
C ARG A 11 -5.13 0.35 6.94
N ALA A 12 -5.09 0.01 5.66
CA ALA A 12 -4.36 0.77 4.67
C ALA A 12 -4.94 2.19 4.47
N CYS A 13 -6.26 2.33 4.43
CA CYS A 13 -6.92 3.63 4.34
C CYS A 13 -6.62 4.50 5.58
N ARG A 14 -6.70 3.92 6.78
CA ARG A 14 -6.33 4.61 8.03
C ARG A 14 -4.87 5.04 8.05
N TRP A 15 -3.97 4.22 7.52
CA TRP A 15 -2.56 4.57 7.44
C TRP A 15 -2.32 5.71 6.43
N ALA A 16 -2.97 5.65 5.26
CA ALA A 16 -2.89 6.70 4.24
C ALA A 16 -3.30 8.09 4.78
N VAL A 17 -4.31 8.15 5.65
CA VAL A 17 -4.77 9.42 6.28
C VAL A 17 -3.77 9.94 7.34
N GLN A 18 -3.07 9.04 8.02
CA GLN A 18 -2.06 9.39 9.03
C GLN A 18 -0.72 9.75 8.42
N ASP A 19 -0.48 9.38 7.16
CA ASP A 19 0.75 9.68 6.46
C ASP A 19 0.82 11.17 6.07
N PRO A 20 1.84 11.92 6.55
CA PRO A 20 1.99 13.34 6.24
C PRO A 20 2.52 13.59 4.81
N ASP A 21 3.00 12.55 4.12
CA ASP A 21 3.57 12.64 2.79
C ASP A 21 2.48 12.40 1.72
N ALA A 22 2.20 13.45 0.94
CA ALA A 22 1.12 13.41 -0.04
C ALA A 22 1.38 12.41 -1.19
N GLU A 23 2.65 12.18 -1.52
CA GLU A 23 3.06 11.22 -2.56
C GLU A 23 2.80 9.79 -2.07
N THR A 24 3.27 9.47 -0.87
CA THR A 24 3.09 8.16 -0.23
C THR A 24 1.60 7.84 -0.02
N ARG A 25 0.80 8.83 0.39
CA ARG A 25 -0.66 8.69 0.50
C ARG A 25 -1.32 8.37 -0.85
N ALA A 26 -0.92 9.07 -1.92
CA ALA A 26 -1.49 8.87 -3.25
C ALA A 26 -1.15 7.49 -3.82
N GLU A 27 0.10 7.03 -3.64
CA GLU A 27 0.52 5.68 -4.04
C GLU A 27 -0.26 4.60 -3.30
N LEU A 28 -0.44 4.75 -1.98
CA LEU A 28 -1.19 3.78 -1.19
C LEU A 28 -2.68 3.76 -1.57
N ALA A 29 -3.29 4.94 -1.81
CA ALA A 29 -4.67 5.04 -2.27
C ALA A 29 -4.89 4.36 -3.63
N ALA A 30 -3.95 4.51 -4.57
CA ALA A 30 -4.00 3.81 -5.85
C ALA A 30 -3.93 2.29 -5.65
N LEU A 31 -3.03 1.81 -4.78
CA LEU A 31 -2.86 0.39 -4.49
C LEU A 31 -4.12 -0.25 -3.88
N ILE A 32 -4.78 0.47 -2.97
CA ILE A 32 -6.08 0.10 -2.37
C ILE A 32 -7.12 -0.05 -3.48
N GLY A 33 -7.25 0.95 -4.36
CA GLY A 33 -8.22 0.90 -5.46
C GLY A 33 -7.99 -0.27 -6.43
N HIS A 34 -6.73 -0.60 -6.74
CA HIS A 34 -6.41 -1.78 -7.53
C HIS A 34 -6.79 -3.08 -6.81
N ALA A 35 -6.48 -3.19 -5.52
CA ALA A 35 -6.82 -4.37 -4.71
C ALA A 35 -8.34 -4.58 -4.57
N GLU A 36 -9.11 -3.49 -4.43
CA GLU A 36 -10.58 -3.51 -4.46
C GLU A 36 -11.11 -3.94 -5.83
N GLY A 37 -10.48 -3.45 -6.90
CA GLY A 37 -10.87 -3.72 -8.29
C GLY A 37 -10.66 -5.17 -8.76
N GLY A 38 -10.07 -6.05 -7.94
CA GLY A 38 -9.81 -7.44 -8.35
C GLY A 38 -8.34 -7.81 -8.48
N ASP A 39 -7.43 -6.84 -8.38
CA ASP A 39 -6.04 -7.06 -8.73
C ASP A 39 -5.31 -7.89 -7.68
N ALA A 40 -4.95 -9.12 -8.05
CA ALA A 40 -4.27 -10.06 -7.15
C ALA A 40 -2.86 -9.59 -6.78
N GLN A 41 -2.16 -8.88 -7.67
CA GLN A 41 -0.82 -8.39 -7.41
C GLN A 41 -0.86 -7.23 -6.41
N ALA A 42 -1.83 -6.32 -6.55
CA ALA A 42 -2.06 -5.24 -5.60
C ALA A 42 -2.45 -5.79 -4.23
N ARG A 43 -3.35 -6.78 -4.16
CA ARG A 43 -3.72 -7.46 -2.90
C ARG A 43 -2.51 -8.10 -2.21
N HIS A 44 -1.69 -8.83 -2.96
CA HIS A 44 -0.51 -9.48 -2.41
C HIS A 44 0.54 -8.45 -1.94
N THR A 45 0.69 -7.35 -2.68
CA THR A 45 1.60 -6.25 -2.31
C THR A 45 1.11 -5.54 -1.05
N LEU A 46 -0.19 -5.26 -0.96
CA LEU A 46 -0.83 -4.67 0.21
C LEU A 46 -0.68 -5.62 1.41
N ALA A 47 -0.98 -6.91 1.23
CA ALA A 47 -0.83 -7.89 2.29
C ALA A 47 0.63 -7.97 2.76
N ALA A 48 1.61 -8.10 1.86
CA ALA A 48 3.03 -8.14 2.22
C ALA A 48 3.52 -6.89 2.96
N ARG A 49 3.03 -5.69 2.59
CA ARG A 49 3.36 -4.43 3.28
C ARG A 49 2.82 -4.36 4.71
N PHE A 50 1.72 -5.06 5.00
CA PHE A 50 1.05 -5.04 6.30
C PHE A 50 1.23 -6.35 7.12
N ASP A 51 1.75 -7.42 6.52
CA ASP A 51 1.96 -8.75 7.13
C ASP A 51 3.35 -8.90 7.77
N GLY A 52 4.40 -8.34 7.16
CA GLY A 52 5.77 -8.43 7.67
C GLY A 52 6.17 -7.21 8.49
N ARG A 53 6.72 -7.42 9.71
CA ARG A 53 7.36 -6.42 10.60
C ARG A 53 7.77 -5.15 9.84
N LEU A 54 6.89 -4.15 9.84
CA LEU A 54 7.11 -2.86 9.22
C LEU A 54 8.43 -2.27 9.74
N GLN A 55 9.51 -2.41 8.98
CA GLN A 55 10.57 -1.41 8.95
C GLN A 55 10.06 -0.26 8.08
N PHE A 56 8.93 0.33 8.49
CA PHE A 56 8.62 1.70 8.11
C PHE A 56 9.49 2.56 9.04
N GLY A 57 10.79 2.54 8.75
CA GLY A 57 11.73 3.37 9.46
C GLY A 57 11.29 4.82 9.25
N THR A 58 11.35 5.59 10.31
CA THR A 58 11.29 7.06 10.39
C THR A 58 12.31 7.78 9.47
N ALA A 59 12.98 7.04 8.57
CA ALA A 59 13.99 7.48 7.61
C ALA A 59 14.12 6.51 6.41
N GLY A 60 13.03 5.99 5.83
CA GLY A 60 13.12 5.44 4.47
C GLY A 60 12.10 4.40 4.04
N LEU A 61 11.03 4.87 3.41
CA LEU A 61 10.54 4.28 2.15
C LEU A 61 11.41 4.78 0.96
N ARG A 62 12.73 4.94 1.18
CA ARG A 62 13.70 5.30 0.14
C ARG A 62 14.56 4.09 -0.20
N GLY A 63 13.89 3.04 -0.65
CA GLY A 63 14.50 1.83 -1.16
C GLY A 63 13.84 1.43 -2.48
N ARG A 64 14.11 2.19 -3.54
CA ARG A 64 13.77 1.91 -4.95
C ARG A 64 12.31 1.43 -5.20
N LEU A 65 11.38 2.37 -5.33
CA LEU A 65 10.24 2.19 -6.22
C LEU A 65 10.16 3.35 -7.23
N GLN A 66 11.27 3.66 -7.91
CA GLN A 66 11.20 4.34 -9.20
C GLN A 66 11.82 3.45 -10.28
N ALA A 67 11.14 3.45 -11.42
CA ALA A 67 11.45 2.92 -12.75
C ALA A 67 10.88 1.53 -13.07
N GLY A 68 9.83 1.39 -13.89
CA GLY A 68 9.10 2.43 -14.62
C GLY A 68 8.02 1.86 -15.54
N ARG A 69 7.12 2.74 -15.96
CA ARG A 69 6.41 2.60 -17.23
C ARG A 69 6.34 3.96 -17.92
N ARG A 70 7.31 4.25 -18.79
CA ARG A 70 7.16 5.07 -20.00
C ARG A 70 8.45 5.04 -20.86
N ALA A 71 8.46 4.12 -21.81
CA ALA A 71 8.94 4.28 -23.19
C ALA A 71 8.26 3.17 -24.02
#